data_AF-A0A0D6Q0C1-F1
#
_entry.id   AF-A0A0D6Q0C1-F1
#
_cell.length_a   1.000
_cell.length_b   1.000
_cell.length_c   1.000
_cell.angle_alpha   90.00
_cell.angle_beta   90.00
_cell.angle_gamma   90.00
#
_symmetry.space_group_name_H-M   'P 1'
#
loop_
_entity.id
_entity.type
_entity.pdbx_description
1 polymer ?
#
loop_
_entity_poly.entity_id
_entity_poly.type
_entity_poly.pdbx_seq_one_letter_code
_entity_poly.pdbx_strand_id
1 'polypeptide(L)'
;MRYEVHGPFWSPRVQSEARAEALRAFWDEMQDMVPGLPRAIGIYVFSTCHGNTFTPWYVGKTNAKAGFRGEIFQDHKLGHYVDASELKRGHPAIHLIAKVEPVRGNFCKASQQSGREIDELETVMIGMALRANPDVRNSKKTWFNRTCQVPGIIGDTLTGRPSEAVATLRNTLKL
;
A
#
# COMPACT_ATOMS: atom_id res chain seq x y z
N MET A 1 -14.94 0.84 11.78
CA MET A 1 -13.90 0.11 11.03
C MET A 1 -12.54 0.46 11.61
N ARG A 2 -11.65 -0.52 11.85
CA ARG A 2 -10.31 -0.31 12.40
C ARG A 2 -9.29 -1.10 11.58
N TYR A 3 -8.11 -0.52 11.40
CA TYR A 3 -6.97 -1.16 10.75
C TYR A 3 -5.71 -1.00 11.60
N GLU A 4 -4.80 -1.96 11.46
CA GLU A 4 -3.48 -1.94 12.08
C GLU A 4 -2.41 -2.09 11.01
N VAL A 5 -1.29 -1.39 11.19
CA VAL A 5 -0.19 -1.36 10.24
C VAL A 5 0.92 -2.27 10.74
N HIS A 6 1.44 -3.12 9.85
CA HIS A 6 2.52 -4.05 10.11
C HIS A 6 3.61 -3.91 9.03
N GLY A 7 4.87 -4.07 9.43
CA GLY A 7 6.05 -3.91 8.59
C GLY A 7 6.93 -2.73 9.04
N PRO A 8 7.90 -2.29 8.21
CA PRO A 8 8.18 -2.82 6.87
C PRO A 8 8.66 -4.27 6.94
N PHE A 9 8.18 -5.08 6.00
CA PHE A 9 8.69 -6.42 5.76
C PHE A 9 9.57 -6.42 4.53
N TRP A 10 10.80 -6.89 4.67
CA TRP A 10 11.75 -6.94 3.58
C TRP A 10 11.40 -8.10 2.66
N SER A 11 11.11 -7.78 1.41
CA SER A 11 10.70 -8.77 0.42
C SER A 11 11.87 -9.16 -0.49
N PRO A 12 11.89 -10.36 -1.09
CA PRO A 12 13.03 -10.83 -1.91
C PRO A 12 13.30 -9.94 -3.13
N ARG A 13 14.55 -9.63 -3.50
CA ARG A 13 14.84 -8.56 -4.48
C ARG A 13 14.64 -8.96 -5.95
N VAL A 14 14.58 -10.25 -6.29
CA VAL A 14 14.74 -10.72 -7.68
C VAL A 14 13.80 -11.87 -8.00
N GLN A 15 13.43 -12.06 -9.26
CA GLN A 15 12.66 -13.23 -9.72
C GLN A 15 13.37 -14.57 -9.39
N SER A 16 14.71 -14.58 -9.34
CA SER A 16 15.52 -15.72 -8.89
C SER A 16 15.52 -15.95 -7.37
N GLU A 17 15.24 -14.91 -6.58
CA GLU A 17 15.07 -14.97 -5.11
C GLU A 17 13.61 -15.23 -4.72
N ALA A 18 12.64 -14.90 -5.57
CA ALA A 18 11.22 -15.22 -5.40
C ALA A 18 10.89 -16.70 -5.69
N ARG A 19 11.78 -17.62 -5.30
CA ARG A 19 11.49 -19.06 -5.33
C ARG A 19 10.41 -19.39 -4.31
N ALA A 20 9.68 -20.48 -4.55
CA ALA A 20 8.61 -20.93 -3.66
C ALA A 20 9.07 -21.11 -2.21
N GLU A 21 10.35 -21.46 -1.98
CA GLU A 21 10.95 -21.60 -0.66
C GLU A 21 11.12 -20.25 0.04
N ALA A 22 11.63 -19.23 -0.64
CA ALA A 22 11.84 -17.90 -0.07
C ALA A 22 10.51 -17.20 0.24
N LEU A 23 9.52 -17.36 -0.64
CA LEU A 23 8.16 -16.87 -0.38
C LEU A 23 7.52 -17.59 0.81
N ARG A 24 7.73 -18.91 0.93
CA ARG A 24 7.29 -19.66 2.11
C ARG A 24 7.94 -19.12 3.38
N ALA A 25 9.26 -19.00 3.40
CA ALA A 25 10.01 -18.46 4.54
C ALA A 25 9.53 -17.05 4.94
N PHE A 26 9.31 -16.15 3.97
CA PHE A 26 8.75 -14.82 4.21
C PHE A 26 7.40 -14.86 4.93
N TRP A 27 6.49 -15.74 4.51
CA TRP A 27 5.17 -15.87 5.14
C TRP A 27 5.23 -16.56 6.50
N ASP A 28 6.13 -17.52 6.66
CA ASP A 28 6.31 -18.24 7.93
C ASP A 28 6.92 -17.30 8.98
N GLU A 29 7.91 -16.48 8.61
CA GLU A 29 8.46 -15.42 9.48
C GLU A 29 7.38 -14.43 9.94
N MET A 30 6.50 -14.00 9.02
CA MET A 30 5.35 -13.16 9.40
C MET A 30 4.37 -13.85 10.33
N GLN A 31 4.10 -15.14 10.08
CA GLN A 31 3.21 -15.94 10.91
C GLN A 31 3.75 -16.05 12.35
N ASP A 32 5.08 -16.12 12.49
CA ASP A 32 5.74 -16.20 13.78
C ASP A 32 5.77 -14.83 14.48
N MET A 33 6.06 -13.75 13.75
CA MET A 33 6.06 -12.38 14.30
C MET A 33 4.67 -11.88 14.70
N VAL A 34 3.67 -12.11 13.84
CA VAL A 34 2.29 -11.65 14.05
C VAL A 34 1.32 -12.78 13.65
N PRO A 35 0.95 -13.64 14.61
CA PRO A 35 0.11 -14.80 14.32
C PRO A 35 -1.19 -14.46 13.61
N GLY A 36 -1.39 -15.05 12.43
CA GLY A 36 -2.59 -14.89 11.61
C GLY A 36 -2.54 -13.74 10.61
N LEU A 37 -1.53 -12.88 10.65
CA LEU A 37 -1.36 -11.78 9.70
C LEU A 37 -1.31 -12.25 8.24
N PRO A 38 -0.61 -13.34 7.85
CA PRO A 38 -0.61 -13.82 6.47
C PRO A 38 -2.01 -14.13 5.92
N ARG A 39 -2.97 -14.48 6.79
CA ARG A 39 -4.36 -14.79 6.44
C ARG A 39 -5.32 -13.60 6.60
N ALA A 40 -4.83 -12.48 7.12
CA ALA A 40 -5.63 -11.28 7.31
C ALA A 40 -6.02 -10.65 5.96
N ILE A 41 -7.05 -9.82 6.00
CA ILE A 41 -7.53 -9.02 4.87
C ILE A 41 -7.20 -7.55 5.08
N GLY A 42 -7.08 -6.79 4.00
CA GLY A 42 -6.76 -5.37 4.08
C GLY A 42 -6.03 -4.84 2.87
N ILE A 43 -5.16 -3.86 3.10
CA ILE A 43 -4.35 -3.18 2.08
C ILE A 43 -2.89 -3.60 2.24
N TYR A 44 -2.16 -3.69 1.12
CA TYR A 44 -0.71 -3.80 1.14
C TYR A 44 -0.11 -2.69 0.28
N VAL A 45 1.01 -2.15 0.73
CA VAL A 45 1.77 -1.12 0.02
C VAL A 45 3.16 -1.67 -0.24
N PHE A 46 3.50 -1.78 -1.53
CA PHE A 46 4.84 -2.07 -1.97
C PHE A 46 5.62 -0.76 -2.18
N SER A 47 6.84 -0.73 -1.66
CA SER A 47 7.71 0.44 -1.66
C SER A 47 9.17 0.05 -1.82
N THR A 48 10.02 0.99 -2.21
CA THR A 48 11.48 0.87 -2.10
C THR A 48 11.98 1.78 -1.00
N CYS A 49 12.91 1.29 -0.19
CA CYS A 49 13.57 2.04 0.86
C CYS A 49 14.98 2.48 0.43
N HIS A 50 15.29 3.76 0.56
CA HIS A 50 16.63 4.30 0.39
C HIS A 50 17.03 5.07 1.65
N GLY A 51 17.98 4.53 2.43
CA GLY A 51 18.27 5.04 3.77
C GLY A 51 17.04 4.90 4.67
N ASN A 52 16.44 6.03 5.06
CA ASN A 52 15.22 6.08 5.88
C ASN A 52 13.98 6.54 5.07
N THR A 53 14.10 6.70 3.76
CA THR A 53 13.02 7.20 2.90
C THR A 53 12.35 6.04 2.16
N PHE A 54 11.02 5.94 2.30
CA PHE A 54 10.20 4.97 1.60
C PHE A 54 9.46 5.63 0.44
N THR A 55 9.61 5.07 -0.76
CA THR A 55 8.90 5.49 -1.96
C THR A 55 7.88 4.42 -2.35
N PRO A 56 6.56 4.71 -2.31
CA PRO A 56 5.54 3.72 -2.69
C PRO A 56 5.54 3.53 -4.21
N TRP A 57 5.40 2.29 -4.66
CA TRP A 57 5.35 1.93 -6.08
C TRP A 57 4.05 1.25 -6.48
N TYR A 58 3.37 0.59 -5.55
CA TYR A 58 2.10 -0.08 -5.80
C TYR A 58 1.30 -0.21 -4.51
N VAL A 59 0.00 0.03 -4.60
CA VAL A 59 -0.96 -0.24 -3.52
C VAL A 59 -1.94 -1.29 -4.02
N GLY A 60 -2.19 -2.32 -3.23
CA GLY A 60 -3.23 -3.28 -3.55
C GLY A 60 -4.01 -3.69 -2.33
N LYS A 61 -5.04 -4.49 -2.54
CA LYS A 61 -5.89 -5.00 -1.48
C LYS A 61 -6.08 -6.50 -1.54
N THR A 62 -6.53 -7.08 -0.43
CA THR A 62 -7.09 -8.43 -0.39
C THR A 62 -8.34 -8.45 0.47
N ASN A 63 -9.40 -9.08 -0.05
CA ASN A 63 -10.57 -9.52 0.72
C ASN A 63 -10.85 -11.01 0.43
N ALA A 64 -9.81 -11.75 0.04
CA ALA A 64 -9.91 -13.16 -0.27
C ALA A 64 -9.78 -14.01 1.00
N LYS A 65 -10.33 -15.24 0.98
CA LYS A 65 -10.18 -16.19 2.09
C LYS A 65 -8.72 -16.57 2.39
N ALA A 66 -7.86 -16.46 1.37
CA ALA A 66 -6.43 -16.72 1.47
C ALA A 66 -5.62 -15.52 2.01
N GLY A 67 -6.27 -14.37 2.28
CA GLY A 67 -5.64 -13.21 2.90
C GLY A 67 -4.53 -12.56 2.06
N PHE A 68 -3.55 -11.97 2.73
CA PHE A 68 -2.36 -11.39 2.09
C PHE A 68 -1.51 -12.46 1.39
N ARG A 69 -1.32 -13.62 2.01
CA ARG A 69 -0.52 -14.73 1.47
C ARG A 69 -0.99 -15.19 0.10
N GLY A 70 -2.31 -15.29 -0.07
CA GLY A 70 -2.90 -15.69 -1.35
C GLY A 70 -2.87 -14.62 -2.43
N GLU A 71 -2.58 -13.36 -2.09
CA GLU A 71 -2.84 -12.22 -2.98
C GLU A 71 -1.58 -11.48 -3.43
N ILE A 72 -0.59 -11.29 -2.55
CA ILE A 72 0.54 -10.35 -2.79
C ILE A 72 1.54 -10.88 -3.84
N PHE A 73 1.78 -12.19 -3.90
CA PHE A 73 2.77 -12.79 -4.82
C PHE A 73 2.14 -13.62 -5.95
N GLN A 74 0.90 -13.32 -6.34
CA GLN A 74 0.32 -13.89 -7.56
C GLN A 74 1.09 -13.42 -8.79
N ASP A 75 1.26 -14.30 -9.80
CA ASP A 75 2.20 -14.11 -10.93
C ASP A 75 2.12 -12.72 -11.60
N HIS A 76 0.91 -12.22 -11.84
CA HIS A 76 0.69 -10.92 -12.50
C HIS A 76 1.06 -9.69 -11.62
N LYS A 77 1.23 -9.87 -10.31
CA LYS A 77 1.67 -8.82 -9.37
C LYS A 77 3.15 -8.91 -9.03
N LEU A 78 3.70 -10.11 -9.15
CA LEU A 78 5.14 -10.34 -9.05
C LEU A 78 5.87 -9.53 -10.12
N GLY A 79 5.28 -9.33 -11.31
CA GLY A 79 5.82 -8.43 -12.35
C GLY A 79 5.98 -6.98 -11.85
N HIS A 80 4.95 -6.37 -11.24
CA HIS A 80 5.07 -5.01 -10.68
C HIS A 80 6.14 -4.90 -9.60
N TYR A 81 6.28 -5.97 -8.81
CA TYR A 81 7.24 -6.08 -7.74
C TYR A 81 8.69 -6.19 -8.27
N VAL A 82 8.93 -7.11 -9.22
CA VAL A 82 10.23 -7.37 -9.84
C VAL A 82 10.66 -6.16 -10.67
N ASP A 83 9.78 -5.63 -11.53
CA ASP A 83 10.08 -4.46 -12.36
C ASP A 83 10.49 -3.26 -11.50
N ALA A 84 9.79 -3.02 -10.39
CA ALA A 84 10.14 -1.91 -9.51
C ALA A 84 11.40 -2.19 -8.67
N SER A 85 11.66 -3.44 -8.28
CA SER A 85 12.86 -3.83 -7.54
C SER A 85 14.13 -3.81 -8.42
N GLU A 86 14.02 -4.19 -9.69
CA GLU A 86 15.13 -4.24 -10.64
C GLU A 86 15.42 -2.86 -11.25
N LEU A 87 14.39 -2.07 -11.56
CA LEU A 87 14.56 -0.78 -12.23
C LEU A 87 14.86 0.38 -11.27
N LYS A 88 14.61 0.24 -9.96
CA LYS A 88 14.67 1.36 -9.02
C LYS A 88 15.65 1.10 -7.88
N ARG A 89 16.45 2.11 -7.54
CA ARG A 89 17.43 2.04 -6.44
C ARG A 89 16.70 1.99 -5.09
N GLY A 90 16.96 0.96 -4.28
CA GLY A 90 16.45 0.84 -2.91
C GLY A 90 16.20 -0.61 -2.49
N HIS A 91 15.92 -0.85 -1.21
CA HIS A 91 15.50 -2.16 -0.67
C HIS A 91 13.97 -2.31 -0.77
N PRO A 92 13.43 -3.34 -1.44
CA PRO A 92 12.00 -3.55 -1.53
C PRO A 92 11.41 -3.86 -0.15
N ALA A 93 10.30 -3.19 0.17
CA ALA A 93 9.62 -3.28 1.45
C ALA A 93 8.11 -3.32 1.23
N ILE A 94 7.45 -4.16 2.03
CA ILE A 94 6.00 -4.31 2.04
C ILE A 94 5.47 -3.85 3.40
N HIS A 95 4.46 -2.98 3.38
CA HIS A 95 3.64 -2.67 4.54
C HIS A 95 2.27 -3.32 4.38
N LEU A 96 1.75 -3.94 5.45
CA LEU A 96 0.43 -4.55 5.50
C LEU A 96 -0.47 -3.75 6.43
N ILE A 97 -1.65 -3.38 5.96
CA ILE A 97 -2.66 -2.64 6.71
C ILE A 97 -3.84 -3.59 6.92
N ALA A 98 -3.80 -4.34 8.01
CA ALA A 98 -4.73 -5.42 8.30
C ALA A 98 -6.01 -4.88 8.94
N LYS A 99 -7.16 -5.34 8.48
CA LYS A 99 -8.46 -5.01 9.06
C LYS A 99 -8.65 -5.79 10.35
N VAL A 100 -8.99 -5.11 11.44
CA VAL A 100 -9.20 -5.74 12.76
C VAL A 100 -10.57 -5.40 13.34
N GLU A 101 -11.07 -6.30 14.17
CA GLU A 101 -12.27 -6.11 14.97
C GLU A 101 -12.04 -4.94 15.95
N PRO A 102 -12.89 -3.90 15.95
CA PRO A 102 -12.64 -2.70 16.78
C PRO A 102 -12.48 -2.97 18.27
N VAL A 103 -13.22 -3.96 18.79
CA VAL A 103 -13.30 -4.28 20.22
C VAL A 103 -12.28 -5.34 20.62
N ARG A 104 -12.24 -6.46 19.89
CA ARG A 104 -11.41 -7.62 20.25
C ARG A 104 -10.00 -7.58 19.67
N GLY A 105 -9.76 -6.76 18.64
CA GLY A 105 -8.46 -6.68 17.96
C GLY A 105 -8.13 -7.86 17.04
N ASN A 106 -9.02 -8.86 16.90
CA ASN A 106 -8.77 -9.98 16.00
C ASN A 106 -8.78 -9.53 14.53
N PHE A 107 -8.01 -10.19 13.68
CA PHE A 107 -8.10 -9.99 12.23
C PHE A 107 -9.49 -10.35 11.70
N CYS A 108 -10.08 -9.43 10.94
CA CYS A 108 -11.36 -9.66 10.29
C CYS A 108 -11.24 -10.73 9.20
N LYS A 109 -12.36 -11.40 8.91
CA LYS A 109 -12.47 -12.35 7.80
C LYS A 109 -13.08 -11.70 6.57
N ALA A 110 -12.84 -12.34 5.42
CA ALA A 110 -13.42 -11.96 4.14
C ALA A 110 -14.95 -11.92 4.22
N SER A 111 -15.54 -10.79 3.84
CA SER A 111 -16.99 -10.60 3.76
C SER A 111 -17.32 -9.53 2.72
N GLN A 112 -18.58 -9.43 2.31
CA GLN A 112 -19.03 -8.38 1.39
C GLN A 112 -18.84 -6.98 1.98
N GLN A 113 -19.15 -6.82 3.28
CA GLN A 113 -18.94 -5.56 3.98
C GLN A 113 -17.45 -5.21 4.06
N SER A 114 -16.60 -6.15 4.48
CA SER A 114 -15.16 -5.94 4.53
C SER A 114 -14.61 -5.56 3.16
N GLY A 115 -15.12 -6.18 2.09
CA GLY A 115 -14.72 -5.90 0.71
C GLY A 115 -14.98 -4.47 0.29
N ARG A 116 -16.18 -3.93 0.57
CA ARG A 116 -16.52 -2.52 0.29
C ARG A 116 -15.65 -1.57 1.08
N GLU A 117 -15.53 -1.82 2.39
CA GLU A 117 -14.73 -1.02 3.30
C GLU A 117 -13.23 -0.98 2.91
N ILE A 118 -12.67 -2.11 2.49
CA ILE A 118 -11.30 -2.21 1.97
C ILE A 118 -11.18 -1.52 0.61
N ASP A 119 -12.20 -1.60 -0.25
CA ASP A 119 -12.19 -0.93 -1.55
C ASP A 119 -12.09 0.60 -1.42
N GLU A 120 -12.83 1.19 -0.48
CA GLU A 120 -12.76 2.62 -0.18
C GLU A 120 -11.38 3.01 0.35
N LEU A 121 -10.85 2.25 1.32
CA LEU A 121 -9.51 2.52 1.85
C LEU A 121 -8.42 2.38 0.77
N GLU A 122 -8.54 1.40 -0.12
CA GLU A 122 -7.61 1.24 -1.25
C GLU A 122 -7.58 2.50 -2.13
N THR A 123 -8.75 3.08 -2.44
CA THR A 123 -8.85 4.31 -3.24
C THR A 123 -8.10 5.46 -2.57
N VAL A 124 -8.29 5.63 -1.25
CA VAL A 124 -7.59 6.66 -0.46
C VAL A 124 -6.08 6.43 -0.47
N MET A 125 -5.64 5.20 -0.21
CA MET A 125 -4.21 4.84 -0.15
C MET A 125 -3.52 4.99 -1.51
N ILE A 126 -4.20 4.67 -2.62
CA ILE A 126 -3.69 4.93 -3.99
C ILE A 126 -3.50 6.42 -4.23
N GLY A 127 -4.45 7.27 -3.81
CA GLY A 127 -4.32 8.72 -3.92
C GLY A 127 -3.12 9.26 -3.14
N MET A 128 -2.93 8.79 -1.90
CA MET A 128 -1.77 9.14 -1.08
C MET A 128 -0.46 8.67 -1.72
N ALA A 129 -0.43 7.45 -2.27
CA ALA A 129 0.74 6.91 -2.96
C ALA A 129 1.09 7.72 -4.21
N LEU A 130 0.10 8.12 -5.03
CA LEU A 130 0.31 8.96 -6.21
C LEU A 130 0.88 10.34 -5.85
N ARG A 131 0.42 10.93 -4.75
CA ARG A 131 0.95 12.20 -4.24
C ARG A 131 2.39 12.07 -3.76
N ALA A 132 2.74 10.95 -3.13
CA ALA A 132 4.10 10.66 -2.68
C ALA A 132 5.03 10.26 -3.83
N ASN A 133 4.50 9.60 -4.85
CA ASN A 133 5.22 9.15 -6.03
C ASN A 133 4.29 9.15 -7.27
N PRO A 134 4.42 10.11 -8.20
CA PRO A 134 3.62 10.17 -9.44
C PRO A 134 3.77 8.93 -10.34
N ASP A 135 4.86 8.18 -10.19
CA ASP A 135 5.21 6.99 -10.98
C ASP A 135 4.62 5.68 -10.41
N VAL A 136 3.72 5.76 -9.43
CA VAL A 136 3.01 4.58 -8.90
C VAL A 136 2.33 3.80 -10.02
N ARG A 137 2.53 2.47 -10.01
CA ARG A 137 2.13 1.53 -11.07
C ARG A 137 0.65 1.12 -11.03
N ASN A 138 -0.13 1.64 -10.09
CA ASN A 138 -1.57 1.43 -10.07
C ASN A 138 -2.22 1.87 -11.39
N SER A 139 -2.91 0.96 -12.05
CA SER A 139 -3.67 1.26 -13.28
C SER A 139 -5.12 1.66 -13.00
N LYS A 140 -5.69 1.18 -11.90
CA LYS A 140 -7.06 1.49 -11.47
C LYS A 140 -7.06 2.56 -10.38
N LYS A 141 -8.19 3.28 -10.25
CA LYS A 141 -8.43 4.29 -9.20
C LYS A 141 -7.44 5.46 -9.21
N THR A 142 -6.77 5.67 -10.34
CA THR A 142 -5.78 6.74 -10.51
C THR A 142 -6.32 7.93 -11.29
N TRP A 143 -7.38 7.75 -12.09
CA TRP A 143 -7.94 8.80 -12.95
C TRP A 143 -8.18 10.10 -12.19
N PHE A 144 -8.94 10.07 -11.08
CA PHE A 144 -9.27 11.27 -10.32
C PHE A 144 -8.02 12.03 -9.85
N ASN A 145 -7.04 11.34 -9.28
CA ASN A 145 -5.80 11.96 -8.79
C ASN A 145 -4.86 12.42 -9.92
N ARG A 146 -5.03 11.89 -11.14
CA ARG A 146 -4.25 12.28 -12.33
C ARG A 146 -4.91 13.41 -13.14
N THR A 147 -6.24 13.54 -13.09
CA THR A 147 -6.99 14.50 -13.92
C THR A 147 -7.54 15.68 -13.12
N CYS A 148 -7.80 15.52 -11.83
CA CYS A 148 -8.24 16.59 -10.96
C CYS A 148 -7.03 17.36 -10.44
N GLN A 149 -6.98 18.66 -10.74
CA GLN A 149 -6.02 19.57 -10.13
C GLN A 149 -6.75 20.57 -9.25
N VAL A 150 -6.36 20.62 -7.99
CA VAL A 150 -6.80 21.66 -7.04
C VAL A 150 -5.51 22.30 -6.53
N PRO A 151 -5.15 23.50 -7.00
CA PRO A 151 -3.84 24.09 -6.73
C PRO A 151 -3.49 24.10 -5.23
N GLY A 152 -2.38 23.48 -4.88
CA GLY A 152 -1.91 23.39 -3.50
C GLY A 152 -2.63 22.36 -2.62
N ILE A 153 -3.58 21.59 -3.17
CA ILE A 153 -4.34 20.55 -2.48
C ILE A 153 -4.22 19.19 -3.19
N ILE A 154 -4.55 19.12 -4.49
CA ILE A 154 -4.52 17.90 -5.32
C ILE A 154 -3.69 18.17 -6.58
N GLY A 155 -2.78 17.25 -6.90
CA GLY A 155 -1.88 17.35 -8.05
C GLY A 155 -0.60 18.10 -7.69
N ASP A 156 -0.16 18.97 -8.59
CA ASP A 156 1.13 19.65 -8.48
C ASP A 156 1.21 20.60 -7.26
N THR A 157 2.38 20.61 -6.63
CA THR A 157 2.69 21.57 -5.57
C THR A 157 2.80 22.97 -6.14
N LEU A 158 2.13 23.93 -5.49
CA LEU A 158 2.27 25.35 -5.84
C LEU A 158 3.72 25.80 -5.70
N THR A 159 4.20 26.52 -6.71
CA THR A 159 5.47 27.25 -6.66
C THR A 159 5.21 28.67 -6.16
N GLY A 160 6.03 29.13 -5.22
CA GLY A 160 5.88 30.47 -4.61
C GLY A 160 4.83 30.54 -3.50
N ARG A 161 4.41 31.77 -3.15
CA ARG A 161 3.48 32.02 -2.05
C ARG A 161 2.05 31.65 -2.49
N PRO A 162 1.33 30.76 -1.78
CA PRO A 162 -0.05 30.44 -2.10
C PRO A 162 -0.95 31.66 -1.87
N SER A 163 -2.07 31.72 -2.60
CA SER A 163 -3.12 32.70 -2.33
C SER A 163 -3.70 32.49 -0.92
N GLU A 164 -4.29 33.53 -0.34
CA GLU A 164 -4.91 33.45 0.98
C GLU A 164 -6.02 32.38 1.04
N ALA A 165 -6.80 32.23 -0.03
CA ALA A 165 -7.82 31.20 -0.14
C ALA A 165 -7.22 29.78 -0.07
N VAL A 166 -6.10 29.54 -0.76
CA VAL A 166 -5.42 28.23 -0.68
C VAL A 166 -4.81 28.02 0.70
N ALA A 167 -4.19 29.04 1.29
CA ALA A 167 -3.58 28.93 2.61
C ALA A 167 -4.62 28.62 3.71
N THR A 168 -5.76 29.31 3.69
CA THR A 168 -6.87 29.09 4.64
C THR A 168 -7.52 27.71 4.45
N LEU A 169 -7.69 27.25 3.20
CA LEU A 169 -8.17 25.90 2.92
C LEU A 169 -7.19 24.83 3.43
N ARG A 170 -5.88 24.98 3.16
CA ARG A 170 -4.85 24.05 3.67
C ARG A 170 -4.85 23.97 5.19
N ASN A 171 -4.98 25.12 5.87
CA ASN A 171 -5.10 25.17 7.33
C ASN A 171 -6.34 24.40 7.82
N THR A 172 -7.49 24.62 7.16
CA THR A 172 -8.75 23.94 7.47
C THR A 172 -8.62 22.41 7.36
N LEU A 173 -7.88 21.95 6.34
CA LEU A 173 -7.68 20.52 6.06
C LEU A 173 -6.45 19.92 6.77
N LYS A 174 -5.66 20.73 7.51
CA LYS A 174 -4.39 20.34 8.15
C LYS A 174 -3.36 19.74 7.17
N LEU A 175 -3.19 20.37 6.01
CA LEU A 175 -2.30 19.94 4.91
C LEU A 175 -0.96 20.68 4.82
#